data_AF-A0A918TV74-F1
#
_entry.id   AF-A0A918TV74-F1
#
_cell.length_a   1.000
_cell.length_b   1.000
_cell.length_c   1.000
_cell.angle_alpha   90.00
_cell.angle_beta   90.00
_cell.angle_gamma   90.00
#
_symmetry.space_group_name_H-M   'P 1'
#
loop_
_entity.id
_entity.type
_entity.pdbx_description
1 polymer ?
#
loop_
_entity_poly.entity_id
_entity_poly.type
_entity_poly.pdbx_seq_one_letter_code
_entity_poly.pdbx_strand_id
1 'polypeptide(L)'
;MIAHESFALFDQVLQALPRLAPPDALITPHLPPAPEQGFLSPGAMPPDPDHCAIIAMIDHAIPFAHRLFRAPDGHSRMAAIWLQDAPACDRRPDIAFGQELRGPMIDALGRDEDTLYRALGLMDPARGHGLLRSASHGAGVAALAAGFAPEDPRSLNHPLIAVSLPDFGVADTSGSLSALFIQAAVVFVIARARALARDMSQAAGRTIRPPLVVNLSLGITAGGRDGSSLISRLQNAISQSAEPDLGPVHFVLPTGNSRQDRGRAVLEQGQDILWHLPPDDRTPSALEIWGMGPGLPVTLTQPDGQSLAVDLPAGGGMGRIKDDQGRELARLTLQNRAMGRLAPRPCLTLILPPTLPDAPGQTSAPPGPWRIAPTGPGPFELIVLRDDSLSGFGPRGRQSRLIDPAYAARQDDGHWPGDDSTNPAKIRRNGTSSSYVGGPHQIRVGATLADASLAPYTGLLEDGMAGDVTAPADAALSVRGLILPGMRAGVRQRLSGTSLSAPQVTRWLAGELAQGRPLPDRAAIVAAVGPGDCPDLGRPADLPWRCGL
;
A
#
# COMPACT_ATOMS: atom_id res chain seq x y z
N MET A 1 -21.99 3.82 -7.21
CA MET A 1 -22.34 3.94 -5.78
C MET A 1 -21.08 4.02 -4.91
N ILE A 2 -20.27 2.94 -4.78
CA ILE A 2 -19.03 2.93 -3.97
C ILE A 2 -18.04 4.03 -4.37
N ALA A 3 -17.81 4.23 -5.68
CA ALA A 3 -16.97 5.33 -6.16
C ALA A 3 -17.53 6.71 -5.75
N HIS A 4 -18.85 6.89 -5.79
CA HIS A 4 -19.50 8.15 -5.40
C HIS A 4 -19.44 8.39 -3.90
N GLU A 5 -19.60 7.36 -3.06
CA GLU A 5 -19.36 7.43 -1.61
C GLU A 5 -17.90 7.78 -1.30
N SER A 6 -16.96 7.19 -2.05
CA SER A 6 -15.53 7.50 -1.94
C SER A 6 -15.26 8.96 -2.28
N PHE A 7 -15.87 9.48 -3.36
CA PHE A 7 -15.77 10.88 -3.76
C PHE A 7 -16.46 11.85 -2.80
N ALA A 8 -17.59 11.50 -2.17
CA ALA A 8 -18.24 12.36 -1.19
C ALA A 8 -17.37 12.57 0.08
N LEU A 9 -16.67 11.51 0.52
CA LEU A 9 -15.63 11.61 1.57
C LEU A 9 -14.42 12.39 1.07
N PHE A 10 -14.06 12.23 -0.20
CA PHE A 10 -12.96 12.94 -0.84
C PHE A 10 -13.25 14.45 -0.98
N ASP A 11 -14.48 14.87 -1.27
CA ASP A 11 -14.87 16.28 -1.44
C ASP A 11 -14.64 17.09 -0.15
N GLN A 12 -14.83 16.48 1.02
CA GLN A 12 -14.51 17.11 2.31
C GLN A 12 -12.99 17.31 2.48
N VAL A 13 -12.18 16.39 1.96
CA VAL A 13 -10.71 16.51 1.90
C VAL A 13 -10.28 17.51 0.82
N LEU A 14 -10.97 17.56 -0.33
CA LEU A 14 -10.77 18.55 -1.40
C LEU A 14 -10.98 19.99 -0.91
N GLN A 15 -11.94 20.22 -0.02
CA GLN A 15 -12.14 21.54 0.61
C GLN A 15 -10.98 21.93 1.55
N ALA A 16 -10.31 20.96 2.17
CA ALA A 16 -9.14 21.18 3.02
C ALA A 16 -7.81 21.14 2.24
N LEU A 17 -7.81 20.65 0.99
CA LEU A 17 -6.64 20.45 0.16
C LEU A 17 -5.78 21.70 -0.08
N PRO A 18 -6.31 22.95 -0.15
CA PRO A 18 -5.45 24.14 -0.20
C PRO A 18 -4.52 24.31 1.01
N ARG A 19 -4.78 23.62 2.14
CA ARG A 19 -3.90 23.56 3.31
C ARG A 19 -2.93 22.38 3.30
N LEU A 20 -3.16 21.40 2.43
CA LEU A 20 -2.45 20.11 2.39
C LEU A 20 -1.63 19.91 1.10
N ALA A 21 -2.04 20.53 -0.01
CA ALA A 21 -1.33 20.56 -1.27
C ALA A 21 -0.32 21.73 -1.29
N PRO A 22 0.82 21.58 -1.99
CA PRO A 22 1.78 22.65 -2.13
C PRO A 22 1.13 23.88 -2.80
N PRO A 23 1.46 25.10 -2.37
CA PRO A 23 0.95 26.32 -3.00
C PRO A 23 1.32 26.32 -4.49
N ASP A 24 0.33 26.66 -5.34
CA ASP A 24 0.51 26.72 -6.79
C ASP A 24 1.71 27.62 -7.11
N ALA A 25 2.76 27.06 -7.72
CA ALA A 25 3.77 27.87 -8.39
C ALA A 25 3.58 27.69 -9.88
N LEU A 26 3.46 28.83 -10.56
CA LEU A 26 3.53 28.93 -12.01
C LEU A 26 4.97 28.64 -12.45
N ILE A 27 5.37 27.37 -12.40
CA ILE A 27 6.57 26.92 -13.09
C ILE A 27 6.19 25.70 -13.90
N THR A 28 5.89 25.95 -15.17
CA THR A 28 5.90 24.93 -16.19
C THR A 28 6.36 25.60 -17.49
N PRO A 29 7.18 24.95 -18.32
CA PRO A 29 7.16 25.26 -19.75
C PRO A 29 5.70 25.13 -20.25
N HIS A 30 5.31 25.91 -21.27
CA HIS A 30 3.99 25.82 -21.91
C HIS A 30 3.78 24.43 -22.54
N LEU A 31 3.44 23.42 -21.72
CA LEU A 31 2.97 22.12 -22.18
C LEU A 31 1.46 22.22 -22.41
N PRO A 32 0.94 21.66 -23.52
CA PRO A 32 -0.50 21.53 -23.71
C PRO A 32 -1.10 20.66 -22.60
N PRO A 33 -2.34 20.92 -22.17
CA PRO A 33 -2.98 20.14 -21.12
C PRO A 33 -3.17 18.69 -21.59
N ALA A 34 -3.07 17.75 -20.65
CA ALA A 34 -3.13 16.32 -20.95
C ALA A 34 -4.36 15.87 -21.78
N PRO A 35 -5.59 16.42 -21.63
CA PRO A 35 -6.74 16.05 -22.46
C PRO A 35 -6.54 16.31 -23.96
N GLU A 36 -5.67 17.25 -24.33
CA GLU A 36 -5.37 17.59 -25.73
C GLU A 36 -4.34 16.64 -26.36
N GLN A 37 -3.76 15.73 -25.57
CA GLN A 37 -2.71 14.81 -26.01
C GLN A 37 -3.23 13.38 -26.07
N GLY A 38 -2.74 12.61 -27.04
CA GLY A 38 -2.91 11.15 -27.03
C GLY A 38 -2.26 10.52 -25.80
N PHE A 39 -2.66 9.31 -25.44
CA PHE A 39 -2.06 8.61 -24.30
C PHE A 39 -0.60 8.19 -24.55
N LEU A 40 -0.32 7.67 -25.74
CA LEU A 40 1.01 7.24 -26.16
C LEU A 40 1.39 7.90 -27.49
N SER A 41 2.69 8.14 -27.66
CA SER A 41 3.26 8.44 -28.97
C SER A 41 3.17 7.22 -29.88
N PRO A 42 3.06 7.38 -31.22
CA PRO A 42 2.94 6.24 -32.14
C PRO A 42 4.04 5.18 -31.97
N GLY A 43 5.28 5.60 -31.67
CA GLY A 43 6.42 4.69 -31.42
C GLY A 43 6.33 3.86 -30.14
N ALA A 44 5.43 4.21 -29.21
CA ALA A 44 5.20 3.49 -27.96
C ALA A 44 3.89 2.70 -27.93
N MET A 45 3.06 2.78 -28.99
CA MET A 45 1.85 1.98 -29.10
C MET A 45 2.20 0.48 -29.25
N PRO A 46 1.41 -0.44 -28.64
CA PRO A 46 1.63 -1.87 -28.86
C PRO A 46 1.51 -2.22 -30.35
N PRO A 47 2.47 -2.99 -30.90
CA PRO A 47 2.43 -3.40 -32.30
C PRO A 47 1.26 -4.34 -32.60
N ASP A 48 0.89 -5.18 -31.62
CA ASP A 48 -0.30 -6.02 -31.66
C ASP A 48 -1.13 -5.75 -30.40
N PRO A 49 -2.26 -5.02 -30.51
CA PRO A 49 -3.10 -4.69 -29.37
C PRO A 49 -3.87 -5.89 -28.79
N ASP A 50 -3.95 -7.03 -29.48
CA ASP A 50 -4.52 -8.27 -28.90
C ASP A 50 -3.52 -8.98 -27.97
N HIS A 51 -2.22 -8.74 -28.18
CA HIS A 51 -1.13 -9.33 -27.42
C HIS A 51 -0.46 -8.28 -26.51
N CYS A 52 -1.29 -7.53 -25.78
CA CYS A 52 -0.82 -6.52 -24.84
C CYS A 52 -1.54 -6.64 -23.48
N ALA A 53 -0.90 -6.16 -22.43
CA ALA A 53 -1.48 -6.05 -21.10
C ALA A 53 -1.03 -4.74 -20.45
N ILE A 54 -1.98 -3.96 -19.95
CA ILE A 54 -1.68 -2.69 -19.28
C ILE A 54 -1.18 -3.00 -17.87
N ILE A 55 -0.04 -2.39 -17.49
CA ILE A 55 0.47 -2.45 -16.12
C ILE A 55 0.20 -1.11 -15.45
N ALA A 56 -0.49 -1.14 -14.31
CA ALA A 56 -0.71 0.03 -13.48
C ALA A 56 0.05 -0.06 -12.15
N MET A 57 0.63 1.05 -11.71
CA MET A 57 1.40 1.13 -10.47
C MET A 57 0.90 2.28 -9.61
N ILE A 58 0.54 2.00 -8.37
CA ILE A 58 0.17 3.01 -7.37
C ILE A 58 1.18 2.93 -6.24
N ASP A 59 2.08 3.91 -6.16
CA ASP A 59 3.15 3.95 -5.17
C ASP A 59 3.61 5.40 -4.92
N HIS A 60 4.68 5.56 -4.16
CA HIS A 60 5.31 6.84 -3.86
C HIS A 60 6.57 7.07 -4.70
N ALA A 61 6.72 8.26 -5.26
CA ALA A 61 7.92 8.69 -6.00
C ALA A 61 8.33 7.71 -7.11
N ILE A 62 7.43 7.48 -8.07
CA ILE A 62 7.67 6.63 -9.25
C ILE A 62 8.53 7.42 -10.28
N PRO A 63 9.71 6.92 -10.68
CA PRO A 63 10.60 7.62 -11.63
C PRO A 63 10.13 7.43 -13.08
N PHE A 64 9.03 8.09 -13.47
CA PHE A 64 8.34 7.85 -14.75
C PHE A 64 9.18 8.12 -16.01
N ALA A 65 10.18 9.00 -15.95
CA ALA A 65 11.09 9.29 -17.06
C ALA A 65 12.24 8.27 -17.19
N HIS A 66 12.35 7.32 -16.25
CA HIS A 66 13.46 6.39 -16.17
C HIS A 66 13.59 5.55 -17.44
N ARG A 67 14.82 5.30 -17.89
CA ARG A 67 15.10 4.57 -19.15
C ARG A 67 14.43 3.20 -19.26
N LEU A 68 14.14 2.56 -18.12
CA LEU A 68 13.47 1.25 -18.07
C LEU A 68 12.01 1.31 -18.49
N PHE A 69 11.40 2.50 -18.53
CA PHE A 69 10.00 2.75 -18.87
C PHE A 69 9.84 3.36 -20.26
N ARG A 70 10.87 3.22 -21.10
CA ARG A 70 10.87 3.67 -22.49
C ARG A 70 10.72 2.49 -23.44
N ALA A 71 10.22 2.79 -24.63
CA ALA A 71 10.22 1.92 -25.79
C ALA A 71 11.63 1.89 -26.44
N PRO A 72 11.88 0.94 -27.36
CA PRO A 72 13.18 0.83 -28.06
C PRO A 72 13.65 2.07 -28.81
N ASP A 73 12.73 2.87 -29.34
CA ASP A 73 13.03 4.13 -30.01
C ASP A 73 13.21 5.32 -29.03
N GLY A 74 12.98 5.07 -27.73
CA GLY A 74 13.14 5.99 -26.62
C GLY A 74 11.89 6.78 -26.24
N HIS A 75 10.74 6.58 -26.90
CA HIS A 75 9.46 7.14 -26.46
C HIS A 75 9.04 6.56 -25.12
N SER A 76 8.27 7.30 -24.34
CA SER A 76 7.74 6.88 -23.05
C SER A 76 6.67 5.80 -23.22
N ARG A 77 6.76 4.72 -22.45
CA ARG A 77 5.66 3.73 -22.30
C ARG A 77 4.62 4.16 -21.28
N MET A 78 4.86 5.28 -20.58
CA MET A 78 3.90 5.85 -19.64
C MET A 78 2.75 6.51 -20.39
N ALA A 79 1.65 5.79 -20.53
CA ALA A 79 0.43 6.28 -21.15
C ALA A 79 -0.20 7.43 -20.34
N ALA A 80 -0.19 7.29 -19.01
CA ALA A 80 -0.60 8.34 -18.10
C ALA A 80 0.09 8.18 -16.74
N ILE A 81 0.52 9.29 -16.13
CA ILE A 81 0.90 9.34 -14.72
C ILE A 81 0.23 10.51 -14.02
N TRP A 82 -0.39 10.25 -12.87
CA TRP A 82 -0.84 11.30 -11.96
C TRP A 82 0.21 11.55 -10.88
N LEU A 83 0.76 12.75 -10.88
CA LEU A 83 1.72 13.23 -9.89
C LEU A 83 0.97 14.06 -8.85
N GLN A 84 0.57 13.44 -7.73
CA GLN A 84 -0.31 14.06 -6.75
C GLN A 84 0.34 15.23 -5.98
N ASP A 85 1.67 15.19 -5.78
CA ASP A 85 2.43 16.29 -5.14
C ASP A 85 2.89 17.39 -6.10
N ALA A 86 2.67 17.21 -7.40
CA ALA A 86 3.12 18.21 -8.36
C ALA A 86 2.34 19.52 -8.23
N PRO A 87 2.94 20.66 -8.62
CA PRO A 87 2.17 21.88 -8.83
C PRO A 87 1.02 21.63 -9.81
N ALA A 88 -0.20 22.01 -9.44
CA ALA A 88 -1.34 21.87 -10.31
C ALA A 88 -1.25 22.91 -11.44
N CYS A 89 -1.09 22.42 -12.68
CA CYS A 89 -1.02 23.27 -13.87
C CYS A 89 -2.35 23.32 -14.63
N ASP A 90 -3.19 22.29 -14.45
CA ASP A 90 -4.51 22.14 -15.08
C ASP A 90 -5.46 21.47 -14.07
N ARG A 91 -6.27 22.28 -13.37
CA ARG A 91 -7.27 21.75 -12.42
C ARG A 91 -8.55 21.41 -13.18
N ARG A 92 -8.97 20.16 -13.06
CA ARG A 92 -10.16 19.64 -13.73
C ARG A 92 -10.95 18.72 -12.81
N PRO A 93 -12.25 18.47 -13.06
CA PRO A 93 -13.09 17.69 -12.15
C PRO A 93 -12.54 16.28 -11.84
N ASP A 94 -11.82 15.67 -12.78
CA ASP A 94 -11.22 14.34 -12.63
C ASP A 94 -9.75 14.36 -12.13
N ILE A 95 -9.12 15.54 -12.04
CA ILE A 95 -7.80 15.79 -11.41
C ILE A 95 -7.87 17.11 -10.63
N ALA A 96 -8.31 17.02 -9.38
CA ALA A 96 -8.52 18.18 -8.52
C ALA A 96 -7.22 18.82 -8.00
N PHE A 97 -6.12 18.06 -7.99
CA PHE A 97 -4.79 18.48 -7.52
C PHE A 97 -3.70 17.67 -8.22
N GLY A 98 -2.45 18.12 -8.07
CA GLY A 98 -1.35 17.52 -8.81
C GLY A 98 -1.44 17.80 -10.31
N GLN A 99 -0.73 17.02 -11.11
CA GLN A 99 -0.82 17.08 -12.57
C GLN A 99 -0.84 15.67 -13.19
N GLU A 100 -1.54 15.52 -14.30
CA GLU A 100 -1.41 14.35 -15.17
C GLU A 100 -0.39 14.64 -16.27
N LEU A 101 0.50 13.68 -16.54
CA LEU A 101 1.34 13.67 -17.75
C LEU A 101 0.99 12.45 -18.60
N ARG A 102 0.99 12.61 -19.92
CA ARG A 102 0.85 11.53 -20.91
C ARG A 102 2.14 11.30 -21.68
N GLY A 103 2.24 10.20 -22.40
CA GLY A 103 3.43 9.80 -23.16
C GLY A 103 4.03 10.93 -24.00
N PRO A 104 3.25 11.57 -24.90
CA PRO A 104 3.73 12.68 -25.72
C PRO A 104 4.28 13.87 -24.93
N MET A 105 3.70 14.18 -23.76
CA MET A 105 4.18 15.25 -22.89
C MET A 105 5.54 14.90 -22.27
N ILE A 106 5.71 13.64 -21.85
CA ILE A 106 6.97 13.13 -21.29
C ILE A 106 8.05 13.13 -22.38
N ASP A 107 7.69 12.75 -23.61
CA ASP A 107 8.62 12.75 -24.75
C ASP A 107 9.10 14.15 -25.11
N ALA A 108 8.19 15.14 -25.10
CA ALA A 108 8.49 16.54 -25.40
C ALA A 108 9.44 17.19 -24.38
N LEU A 109 9.42 16.74 -23.12
CA LEU A 109 10.32 17.21 -22.07
C LEU A 109 11.75 16.66 -22.20
N GLY A 110 11.95 15.66 -23.05
CA GLY A 110 13.26 15.07 -23.34
C GLY A 110 13.62 13.86 -22.48
N ARG A 111 14.90 13.49 -22.53
CA ARG A 111 15.41 12.21 -21.97
C ARG A 111 16.25 12.38 -20.71
N ASP A 112 16.70 13.60 -20.43
CA ASP A 112 17.45 13.89 -19.21
C ASP A 112 16.50 13.94 -18.01
N GLU A 113 16.57 12.90 -17.16
CA GLU A 113 15.68 12.69 -16.02
C GLU A 113 15.66 13.91 -15.08
N ASP A 114 16.83 14.45 -14.76
CA ASP A 114 17.00 15.58 -13.85
C ASP A 114 16.44 16.89 -14.40
N THR A 115 16.74 17.21 -15.66
CA THR A 115 16.19 18.40 -16.34
C THR A 115 14.67 18.31 -16.40
N LEU A 116 14.14 17.15 -16.76
CA LEU A 116 12.70 16.90 -16.82
C LEU A 116 12.04 17.08 -15.45
N TYR A 117 12.57 16.46 -14.40
CA TYR A 117 11.97 16.55 -13.06
C TYR A 117 12.08 17.98 -12.48
N ARG A 118 13.16 18.71 -12.74
CA ARG A 118 13.28 20.14 -12.38
C ARG A 118 12.27 20.99 -13.12
N ALA A 119 12.09 20.78 -14.42
CA ALA A 119 11.15 21.54 -15.26
C ALA A 119 9.68 21.41 -14.78
N LEU A 120 9.35 20.30 -14.13
CA LEU A 120 8.03 20.02 -13.55
C LEU A 120 7.89 20.44 -12.08
N GLY A 121 8.91 21.07 -11.49
CA GLY A 121 8.91 21.46 -10.08
C GLY A 121 8.97 20.30 -9.10
N LEU A 122 9.33 19.10 -9.56
CA LEU A 122 9.37 17.87 -8.75
C LEU A 122 10.68 17.72 -7.96
N MET A 123 11.62 18.63 -8.20
CA MET A 123 12.91 18.71 -7.52
C MET A 123 13.02 19.97 -6.63
N ASP A 124 11.90 20.45 -6.08
CA ASP A 124 11.88 21.58 -5.13
C ASP A 124 11.92 21.07 -3.68
N PRO A 125 13.03 21.28 -2.93
CA PRO A 125 13.16 20.81 -1.55
C PRO A 125 12.12 21.41 -0.60
N ALA A 126 11.51 22.55 -0.94
CA ALA A 126 10.47 23.18 -0.14
C ALA A 126 9.10 22.49 -0.27
N ARG A 127 8.92 21.62 -1.28
CA ARG A 127 7.64 20.97 -1.61
C ARG A 127 7.60 19.47 -1.29
N GLY A 128 8.76 18.86 -1.11
CA GLY A 128 8.90 17.43 -0.87
C GLY A 128 10.27 16.93 -1.30
N HIS A 129 10.54 15.66 -1.03
CA HIS A 129 11.84 15.06 -1.36
C HIS A 129 11.74 13.84 -2.27
N GLY A 130 10.54 13.42 -2.68
CA GLY A 130 10.31 12.18 -3.41
C GLY A 130 11.22 11.99 -4.64
N LEU A 131 11.13 12.90 -5.62
CA LEU A 131 11.91 12.81 -6.87
C LEU A 131 13.32 13.46 -6.79
N LEU A 132 13.63 14.10 -5.66
CA LEU A 132 14.98 14.61 -5.33
C LEU A 132 15.94 13.51 -4.89
N ARG A 133 15.43 12.47 -4.23
CA ARG A 133 16.26 11.40 -3.67
C ARG A 133 16.80 10.50 -4.78
N SER A 134 17.90 9.82 -4.47
CA SER A 134 18.49 8.79 -5.33
C SER A 134 17.74 7.45 -5.24
N ALA A 135 17.03 7.23 -4.13
CA ALA A 135 16.31 5.99 -3.82
C ALA A 135 14.87 6.31 -3.38
N SER A 136 13.93 5.46 -3.79
CA SER A 136 12.55 5.48 -3.33
C SER A 136 11.96 4.07 -3.37
N HIS A 137 10.93 3.85 -2.54
CA HIS A 137 10.13 2.62 -2.57
C HIS A 137 9.53 2.39 -3.97
N GLY A 138 8.85 3.40 -4.54
CA GLY A 138 8.20 3.29 -5.85
C GLY A 138 9.16 3.06 -7.02
N ALA A 139 10.42 3.49 -6.94
CA ALA A 139 11.42 3.16 -7.96
C ALA A 139 11.72 1.66 -8.01
N GLY A 140 11.90 1.02 -6.85
CA GLY A 140 12.16 -0.41 -6.76
C GLY A 140 10.95 -1.23 -7.22
N VAL A 141 9.76 -0.84 -6.75
CA VAL A 141 8.48 -1.46 -7.13
C VAL A 141 8.22 -1.34 -8.63
N ALA A 142 8.31 -0.12 -9.18
CA ALA A 142 8.03 0.12 -10.59
C ALA A 142 9.04 -0.59 -11.50
N ALA A 143 10.32 -0.64 -11.11
CA ALA A 143 11.31 -1.41 -11.82
C ALA A 143 10.93 -2.90 -11.87
N LEU A 144 10.63 -3.53 -10.73
CA LEU A 144 10.24 -4.95 -10.70
C LEU A 144 8.99 -5.24 -11.52
N ALA A 145 7.97 -4.38 -11.42
CA ALA A 145 6.70 -4.58 -12.12
C ALA A 145 6.81 -4.40 -13.64
N ALA A 146 7.56 -3.40 -14.09
CA ALA A 146 7.43 -2.87 -15.45
C ALA A 146 8.76 -2.52 -16.13
N GLY A 147 9.91 -2.76 -15.50
CA GLY A 147 11.21 -2.37 -16.04
C GLY A 147 11.70 -3.31 -17.15
N PHE A 148 11.97 -2.78 -18.34
CA PHE A 148 12.56 -3.52 -19.46
C PHE A 148 13.90 -2.91 -19.87
N ALA A 149 14.78 -3.71 -20.48
CA ALA A 149 15.92 -3.14 -21.18
C ALA A 149 15.38 -2.20 -22.27
N PRO A 150 15.96 -1.00 -22.48
CA PRO A 150 15.46 -0.06 -23.49
C PRO A 150 15.27 -0.73 -24.86
N GLU A 151 16.20 -1.58 -25.27
CA GLU A 151 16.21 -2.31 -26.54
C GLU A 151 15.23 -3.50 -26.64
N ASP A 152 14.55 -3.87 -25.55
CA ASP A 152 13.67 -5.04 -25.54
C ASP A 152 12.31 -4.70 -26.20
N PRO A 153 11.97 -5.31 -27.36
CA PRO A 153 10.73 -5.01 -28.06
C PRO A 153 9.49 -5.48 -27.29
N ARG A 154 9.63 -6.46 -26.37
CA ARG A 154 8.51 -6.92 -25.52
C ARG A 154 7.97 -5.82 -24.63
N SER A 155 8.77 -4.79 -24.36
CA SER A 155 8.36 -3.64 -23.57
C SER A 155 7.12 -2.93 -24.15
N LEU A 156 6.96 -2.93 -25.47
CA LEU A 156 5.81 -2.31 -26.17
C LEU A 156 4.48 -3.02 -25.89
N ASN A 157 4.51 -4.29 -25.50
CA ASN A 157 3.30 -5.05 -25.14
C ASN A 157 2.76 -4.66 -23.76
N HIS A 158 3.49 -3.78 -23.03
CA HIS A 158 3.16 -3.38 -21.67
C HIS A 158 3.13 -1.84 -21.51
N PRO A 159 2.06 -1.18 -22.00
CA PRO A 159 1.76 0.21 -21.65
C PRO A 159 1.62 0.41 -20.15
N LEU A 160 2.08 1.56 -19.65
CA LEU A 160 2.14 1.85 -18.24
C LEU A 160 1.17 2.96 -17.85
N ILE A 161 0.48 2.77 -16.74
CA ILE A 161 -0.26 3.82 -16.04
C ILE A 161 0.30 3.91 -14.63
N ALA A 162 0.50 5.12 -14.11
CA ALA A 162 1.04 5.29 -12.77
C ALA A 162 0.31 6.35 -11.96
N VAL A 163 0.39 6.21 -10.64
CA VAL A 163 0.06 7.27 -9.70
C VAL A 163 1.20 7.38 -8.70
N SER A 164 1.80 8.56 -8.63
CA SER A 164 2.72 8.91 -7.55
C SER A 164 1.91 9.62 -6.47
N LEU A 165 1.64 8.90 -5.39
CA LEU A 165 0.92 9.41 -4.21
C LEU A 165 1.71 10.52 -3.49
N PRO A 166 1.02 11.38 -2.72
CA PRO A 166 1.65 12.53 -2.09
C PRO A 166 2.47 12.14 -0.85
N ASP A 167 3.59 12.85 -0.61
CA ASP A 167 4.51 12.69 0.51
C ASP A 167 3.73 12.66 1.84
N PHE A 168 2.79 13.59 2.04
CA PHE A 168 2.02 13.68 3.29
C PHE A 168 1.01 12.54 3.45
N GLY A 169 0.39 12.08 2.36
CA GLY A 169 -0.58 10.99 2.39
C GLY A 169 0.09 9.65 2.65
N VAL A 170 1.30 9.48 2.13
CA VAL A 170 2.13 8.28 2.30
C VAL A 170 2.84 8.25 3.66
N ALA A 171 3.21 9.41 4.20
CA ALA A 171 3.76 9.54 5.55
C ALA A 171 2.73 9.23 6.65
N ASP A 172 1.42 9.30 6.35
CA ASP A 172 0.37 8.86 7.25
C ASP A 172 0.18 7.32 7.22
N THR A 173 0.92 6.63 8.10
CA THR A 173 0.86 5.17 8.24
C THR A 173 -0.35 4.68 9.05
N SER A 174 -1.14 5.58 9.63
CA SER A 174 -2.39 5.22 10.31
C SER A 174 -3.45 4.67 9.34
N GLY A 175 -3.30 4.95 8.04
CA GLY A 175 -4.24 4.54 7.00
C GLY A 175 -5.40 5.51 6.76
N SER A 176 -5.50 6.57 7.58
CA SER A 176 -6.67 7.45 7.60
C SER A 176 -6.80 8.30 6.33
N LEU A 177 -5.70 8.91 5.87
CA LEU A 177 -5.67 9.72 4.66
C LEU A 177 -5.26 8.90 3.43
N SER A 178 -4.27 8.01 3.57
CA SER A 178 -3.75 7.19 2.46
C SER A 178 -4.84 6.38 1.75
N ALA A 179 -5.81 5.84 2.49
CA ALA A 179 -6.92 5.10 1.89
C ALA A 179 -7.76 5.93 0.90
N LEU A 180 -7.93 7.23 1.13
CA LEU A 180 -8.68 8.11 0.23
C LEU A 180 -7.89 8.39 -1.05
N PHE A 181 -6.60 8.73 -0.92
CA PHE A 181 -5.72 8.95 -2.08
C PHE A 181 -5.54 7.69 -2.93
N ILE A 182 -5.44 6.51 -2.30
CA ILE A 182 -5.38 5.22 -2.99
C ILE A 182 -6.70 4.94 -3.73
N GLN A 183 -7.87 5.21 -3.15
CA GLN A 183 -9.15 5.04 -3.84
C GLN A 183 -9.26 5.95 -5.06
N ALA A 184 -8.88 7.23 -4.93
CA ALA A 184 -8.82 8.15 -6.06
C ALA A 184 -7.83 7.67 -7.14
N ALA A 185 -6.67 7.14 -6.73
CA ALA A 185 -5.68 6.57 -7.64
C ALA A 185 -6.22 5.35 -8.41
N VAL A 186 -6.96 4.45 -7.74
CA VAL A 186 -7.62 3.31 -8.40
C VAL A 186 -8.63 3.80 -9.44
N VAL A 187 -9.49 4.76 -9.09
CA VAL A 187 -10.46 5.32 -10.05
C VAL A 187 -9.75 5.95 -11.25
N PHE A 188 -8.69 6.73 -11.03
CA PHE A 188 -7.86 7.30 -12.09
C PHE A 188 -7.29 6.21 -13.01
N VAL A 189 -6.68 5.17 -12.44
CA VAL A 189 -6.09 4.05 -13.20
C VAL A 189 -7.13 3.38 -14.09
N ILE A 190 -8.32 3.04 -13.56
CA ILE A 190 -9.38 2.41 -14.35
C ILE A 190 -9.85 3.35 -15.46
N ALA A 191 -10.08 4.63 -15.16
CA ALA A 191 -10.52 5.60 -16.15
C ALA A 191 -9.51 5.76 -17.30
N ARG A 192 -8.20 5.77 -16.99
CA ARG A 192 -7.13 5.89 -17.99
C ARG A 192 -6.89 4.61 -18.77
N ALA A 193 -6.99 3.45 -18.13
CA ALA A 193 -6.92 2.17 -18.84
C ALA A 193 -8.05 2.05 -19.86
N ARG A 194 -9.29 2.39 -19.49
CA ARG A 194 -10.43 2.39 -20.41
C ARG A 194 -10.24 3.39 -21.56
N ALA A 195 -9.70 4.57 -21.28
CA ALA A 195 -9.44 5.56 -22.31
C ALA A 195 -8.35 5.11 -23.29
N LEU A 196 -7.24 4.58 -22.78
CA LEU A 196 -6.18 3.99 -23.59
C LEU A 196 -6.71 2.83 -24.46
N ALA A 197 -7.57 1.96 -23.91
CA ALA A 197 -8.18 0.88 -24.69
C ALA A 197 -9.07 1.39 -25.84
N ARG A 198 -9.76 2.52 -25.65
CA ARG A 198 -10.51 3.17 -26.74
C ARG A 198 -9.59 3.76 -27.80
N ASP A 199 -8.47 4.38 -27.41
CA ASP A 199 -7.44 4.85 -28.36
C ASP A 199 -6.88 3.69 -29.18
N MET A 200 -6.55 2.57 -28.52
CA MET A 200 -6.12 1.34 -29.20
C MET A 200 -7.19 0.80 -30.15
N SER A 201 -8.46 0.82 -29.73
CA SER A 201 -9.58 0.37 -30.56
C SER A 201 -9.75 1.23 -31.80
N GLN A 202 -9.63 2.55 -31.65
CA GLN A 202 -9.68 3.49 -32.76
C GLN A 202 -8.52 3.28 -33.74
N ALA A 203 -7.29 3.12 -33.22
CA ALA A 203 -6.12 2.85 -34.04
C ALA A 203 -6.21 1.50 -34.79
N ALA A 204 -6.77 0.48 -34.15
CA ALA A 204 -6.95 -0.85 -34.75
C ALA A 204 -8.19 -0.97 -35.66
N GLY A 205 -9.10 0.02 -35.64
CA GLY A 205 -10.37 -0.03 -36.38
C GLY A 205 -11.35 -1.10 -35.87
N ARG A 206 -11.15 -1.64 -34.66
CA ARG A 206 -11.98 -2.68 -34.03
C ARG A 206 -11.87 -2.58 -32.51
N THR A 207 -12.83 -3.17 -31.79
CA THR A 207 -12.79 -3.18 -30.32
C THR A 207 -11.60 -3.98 -29.80
N ILE A 208 -10.76 -3.34 -29.00
CA ILE A 208 -9.65 -3.92 -28.23
C ILE A 208 -10.02 -3.85 -26.75
N ARG A 209 -9.76 -4.93 -26.02
CA ARG A 209 -10.04 -5.04 -24.58
C ARG A 209 -8.79 -5.56 -23.85
N PRO A 210 -7.79 -4.71 -23.65
CA PRO A 210 -6.56 -5.16 -23.00
C PRO A 210 -6.87 -5.48 -21.53
N PRO A 211 -6.30 -6.57 -20.97
CA PRO A 211 -6.33 -6.79 -19.54
C PRO A 211 -5.50 -5.74 -18.80
N LEU A 212 -5.83 -5.54 -17.52
CA LEU A 212 -5.17 -4.57 -16.64
C LEU A 212 -4.66 -5.27 -15.39
N VAL A 213 -3.37 -5.14 -15.10
CA VAL A 213 -2.75 -5.62 -13.86
C VAL A 213 -2.32 -4.42 -13.03
N VAL A 214 -2.93 -4.24 -11.86
CA VAL A 214 -2.69 -3.12 -10.93
C VAL A 214 -1.83 -3.60 -9.77
N ASN A 215 -0.60 -3.12 -9.67
CA ASN A 215 0.25 -3.29 -8.50
C ASN A 215 -0.02 -2.19 -7.47
N LEU A 216 -0.40 -2.58 -6.26
CA LEU A 216 -0.54 -1.69 -5.10
C LEU A 216 0.33 -2.22 -3.96
N SER A 217 1.58 -1.77 -3.90
CA SER A 217 2.58 -2.23 -2.92
C SER A 217 2.54 -1.43 -1.60
N LEU A 218 1.35 -1.14 -1.11
CA LEU A 218 1.11 -0.40 0.13
C LEU A 218 0.21 -1.21 1.06
N GLY A 219 0.35 -0.98 2.36
CA GLY A 219 -0.41 -1.71 3.36
C GLY A 219 -0.44 -1.04 4.72
N ILE A 220 -1.47 -1.39 5.49
CA ILE A 220 -1.69 -0.94 6.86
C ILE A 220 -1.98 -2.15 7.73
N THR A 221 -1.66 -2.05 9.03
CA THR A 221 -1.98 -3.11 9.99
C THR A 221 -3.41 -3.03 10.49
N ALA A 222 -3.96 -1.82 10.71
CA ALA A 222 -5.31 -1.61 11.22
C ALA A 222 -6.41 -1.88 10.20
N GLY A 223 -7.59 -2.29 10.69
CA GLY A 223 -8.71 -2.74 9.88
C GLY A 223 -9.13 -4.18 10.16
N GLY A 224 -10.35 -4.54 9.75
CA GLY A 224 -10.96 -5.84 10.06
C GLY A 224 -10.43 -7.04 9.26
N ARG A 225 -9.59 -6.82 8.23
CA ARG A 225 -8.96 -7.84 7.35
C ARG A 225 -9.90 -8.85 6.69
N ASP A 226 -11.19 -8.60 6.73
CA ASP A 226 -12.29 -9.45 6.25
C ASP A 226 -12.85 -8.98 4.89
N GLY A 227 -12.11 -8.09 4.21
CA GLY A 227 -12.53 -7.50 2.93
C GLY A 227 -13.61 -6.42 3.06
N SER A 228 -13.99 -6.04 4.28
CA SER A 228 -14.97 -4.99 4.53
C SER A 228 -14.45 -3.58 4.28
N SER A 229 -13.14 -3.37 4.12
CA SER A 229 -12.60 -2.03 3.87
C SER A 229 -13.15 -1.44 2.56
N LEU A 230 -13.32 -0.11 2.50
CA LEU A 230 -13.81 0.58 1.30
C LEU A 230 -12.95 0.27 0.07
N ILE A 231 -11.63 0.28 0.25
CA ILE A 231 -10.68 -0.04 -0.83
C ILE A 231 -10.80 -1.49 -1.29
N SER A 232 -10.91 -2.46 -0.38
CA SER A 232 -11.09 -3.87 -0.75
C SER A 232 -12.41 -4.06 -1.51
N ARG A 233 -13.51 -3.44 -1.06
CA ARG A 233 -14.80 -3.49 -1.76
C ARG A 233 -14.75 -2.85 -3.15
N LEU A 234 -14.08 -1.70 -3.29
CA LEU A 234 -13.89 -1.04 -4.58
C LEU A 234 -13.13 -1.95 -5.55
N GLN A 235 -12.00 -2.52 -5.13
CA GLN A 235 -11.20 -3.44 -5.93
C GLN A 235 -11.99 -4.70 -6.33
N ASN A 236 -12.75 -5.28 -5.40
CA ASN A 236 -13.60 -6.43 -5.69
C ASN A 236 -14.67 -6.09 -6.73
N ALA A 237 -15.36 -4.96 -6.57
CA ALA A 237 -16.39 -4.52 -7.50
C ALA A 237 -15.82 -4.31 -8.90
N ILE A 238 -14.61 -3.73 -9.02
CA ILE A 238 -13.92 -3.56 -10.29
C ILE A 238 -13.52 -4.91 -10.89
N SER A 239 -12.94 -5.82 -10.09
CA SER A 239 -12.47 -7.13 -10.58
C SER A 239 -13.63 -8.02 -11.06
N GLN A 240 -14.83 -7.84 -10.49
CA GLN A 240 -16.06 -8.54 -10.89
C GLN A 240 -16.79 -7.85 -12.04
N SER A 241 -16.50 -6.58 -12.33
CA SER A 241 -17.18 -5.82 -13.38
C SER A 241 -16.67 -6.25 -14.75
N ALA A 242 -17.59 -6.62 -15.64
CA ALA A 242 -17.29 -6.75 -17.05
C ALA A 242 -17.35 -5.36 -17.70
N GLU A 243 -16.21 -4.67 -17.74
CA GLU A 243 -16.12 -3.36 -18.40
C GLU A 243 -16.18 -3.53 -19.93
N PRO A 244 -16.92 -2.68 -20.66
CA PRO A 244 -17.07 -2.82 -22.11
C PRO A 244 -15.76 -2.57 -22.89
N ASP A 245 -14.83 -1.84 -22.28
CA ASP A 245 -13.59 -1.36 -22.91
C ASP A 245 -12.34 -2.09 -22.40
N LEU A 246 -12.44 -2.94 -21.37
CA LEU A 246 -11.28 -3.62 -20.78
C LEU A 246 -11.48 -5.13 -20.72
N GLY A 247 -10.36 -5.84 -20.71
CA GLY A 247 -10.31 -7.24 -20.30
C GLY A 247 -10.38 -7.38 -18.77
N PRO A 248 -10.02 -8.56 -18.22
CA PRO A 248 -9.92 -8.78 -16.78
C PRO A 248 -9.03 -7.74 -16.08
N VAL A 249 -9.47 -7.31 -14.90
CA VAL A 249 -8.71 -6.40 -14.03
C VAL A 249 -8.24 -7.16 -12.80
N HIS A 250 -6.92 -7.23 -12.60
CA HIS A 250 -6.30 -7.92 -11.47
C HIS A 250 -5.58 -6.93 -10.57
N PHE A 251 -5.90 -6.94 -9.27
CA PHE A 251 -5.15 -6.21 -8.26
C PHE A 251 -4.15 -7.16 -7.60
N VAL A 252 -2.87 -6.80 -7.58
CA VAL A 252 -1.80 -7.56 -6.93
C VAL A 252 -1.30 -6.76 -5.73
N LEU A 253 -1.35 -7.36 -4.54
CA LEU A 253 -1.03 -6.70 -3.28
C LEU A 253 -0.08 -7.54 -2.43
N PRO A 254 0.87 -6.90 -1.72
CA PRO A 254 1.74 -7.58 -0.77
C PRO A 254 0.99 -7.93 0.52
N THR A 255 1.31 -9.05 1.15
CA THR A 255 0.70 -9.43 2.43
C THR A 255 1.20 -8.61 3.62
N GLY A 256 2.23 -7.79 3.48
CA GLY A 256 2.75 -6.93 4.55
C GLY A 256 3.92 -7.58 5.31
N ASN A 257 4.51 -6.83 6.26
CA ASN A 257 5.78 -7.18 6.87
C ASN A 257 5.73 -7.34 8.40
N SER A 258 4.54 -7.41 8.99
CA SER A 258 4.37 -7.24 10.44
C SER A 258 4.25 -8.53 11.25
N ARG A 259 4.53 -9.69 10.64
CA ARG A 259 4.30 -11.01 11.28
C ARG A 259 4.95 -11.15 12.65
N GLN A 260 6.14 -10.57 12.82
CA GLN A 260 6.95 -10.73 14.02
C GLN A 260 6.99 -9.46 14.90
N ASP A 261 6.21 -8.44 14.55
CA ASP A 261 6.21 -7.15 15.24
C ASP A 261 5.45 -7.22 16.57
N ARG A 262 4.76 -8.33 16.83
CA ARG A 262 3.85 -8.51 17.98
C ARG A 262 2.75 -7.44 17.99
N GLY A 263 2.30 -7.07 16.80
CA GLY A 263 1.24 -6.08 16.60
C GLY A 263 -0.17 -6.66 16.67
N ARG A 264 -0.34 -7.98 16.84
CA ARG A 264 -1.66 -8.64 16.90
C ARG A 264 -1.78 -9.57 18.09
N ALA A 265 -2.93 -9.57 18.75
CA ALA A 265 -3.31 -10.58 19.73
C ALA A 265 -4.79 -10.94 19.65
N VAL A 266 -5.13 -12.14 20.13
CA VAL A 266 -6.50 -12.59 20.37
C VAL A 266 -6.65 -12.92 21.86
N LEU A 267 -7.63 -12.29 22.51
CA LEU A 267 -7.94 -12.47 23.92
C LEU A 267 -9.29 -13.14 24.09
N GLU A 268 -9.33 -14.21 24.87
CA GLU A 268 -10.57 -14.81 25.34
C GLU A 268 -11.19 -13.97 26.47
N GLN A 269 -12.44 -14.29 26.81
CA GLN A 269 -13.14 -13.62 27.90
C GLN A 269 -12.32 -13.64 29.21
N GLY A 270 -12.17 -12.47 29.83
CA GLY A 270 -11.47 -12.30 31.10
C GLY A 270 -9.93 -12.27 31.00
N GLN A 271 -9.36 -12.36 29.80
CA GLN A 271 -7.93 -12.22 29.59
C GLN A 271 -7.52 -10.75 29.40
N ASP A 272 -6.28 -10.45 29.78
CA ASP A 272 -5.61 -9.17 29.56
C ASP A 272 -4.34 -9.34 28.70
N ILE A 273 -3.76 -8.22 28.27
CA ILE A 273 -2.44 -8.19 27.65
C ILE A 273 -1.72 -6.89 28.00
N LEU A 274 -0.39 -6.90 27.88
CA LEU A 274 0.41 -5.69 28.00
C LEU A 274 0.66 -5.08 26.61
N TRP A 275 0.52 -3.76 26.50
CA TRP A 275 0.89 -2.94 25.36
C TRP A 275 2.04 -2.02 25.75
N HIS A 276 3.20 -2.25 25.15
CA HIS A 276 4.42 -1.51 25.48
C HIS A 276 4.62 -0.33 24.54
N LEU A 277 4.58 0.87 25.12
CA LEU A 277 4.96 2.11 24.44
C LEU A 277 6.46 2.34 24.57
N PRO A 278 7.20 2.51 23.46
CA PRO A 278 8.61 2.86 23.52
C PRO A 278 8.81 4.27 24.10
N PRO A 279 9.90 4.52 24.84
CA PRO A 279 10.32 5.89 25.17
C PRO A 279 10.71 6.65 23.90
N ASP A 280 10.83 7.97 23.97
CA ASP A 280 11.32 8.82 22.88
C ASP A 280 10.54 8.70 21.56
N ASP A 281 9.25 8.40 21.63
CA ASP A 281 8.36 8.30 20.49
C ASP A 281 7.62 9.63 20.27
N ARG A 282 7.79 10.23 19.09
CA ARG A 282 7.24 11.56 18.78
C ARG A 282 5.87 11.52 18.12
N THR A 283 5.39 10.33 17.79
CA THR A 283 4.10 10.13 17.15
C THR A 283 3.08 9.53 18.13
N PRO A 284 1.77 9.73 17.89
CA PRO A 284 0.75 9.05 18.67
C PRO A 284 0.79 7.53 18.46
N SER A 285 0.67 6.78 19.54
CA SER A 285 0.54 5.32 19.50
C SER A 285 -0.93 4.92 19.50
N ALA A 286 -1.33 4.02 18.60
CA ALA A 286 -2.72 3.61 18.47
C ALA A 286 -2.91 2.09 18.39
N LEU A 287 -4.07 1.63 18.86
CA LEU A 287 -4.47 0.22 18.90
C LEU A 287 -5.97 0.10 18.62
N GLU A 288 -6.37 -0.88 17.81
CA GLU A 288 -7.77 -1.26 17.62
C GLU A 288 -8.11 -2.51 18.45
N ILE A 289 -9.32 -2.52 19.01
CA ILE A 289 -9.94 -3.68 19.66
C ILE A 289 -11.22 -4.02 18.91
N TRP A 290 -11.26 -5.19 18.30
CA TRP A 290 -12.39 -5.67 17.51
C TRP A 290 -13.17 -6.74 18.26
N GLY A 291 -14.49 -6.77 18.03
CA GLY A 291 -15.39 -7.77 18.64
C GLY A 291 -16.00 -7.31 19.98
N MET A 292 -15.76 -6.07 20.40
CA MET A 292 -16.37 -5.52 21.62
C MET A 292 -17.86 -5.25 21.46
N GLY A 293 -18.72 -5.90 22.23
CA GLY A 293 -20.13 -5.53 22.32
C GLY A 293 -20.36 -4.03 22.63
N PRO A 294 -21.47 -3.44 22.16
CA PRO A 294 -21.77 -2.03 22.37
C PRO A 294 -21.87 -1.68 23.86
N GLY A 295 -21.29 -0.53 24.25
CA GLY A 295 -21.41 0.01 25.61
C GLY A 295 -20.56 -0.70 26.67
N LEU A 296 -19.65 -1.60 26.27
CA LEU A 296 -18.79 -2.31 27.21
C LEU A 296 -17.56 -1.45 27.59
N PRO A 297 -17.21 -1.36 28.88
CA PRO A 297 -16.06 -0.59 29.32
C PRO A 297 -14.74 -1.24 28.89
N VAL A 298 -13.73 -0.41 28.69
CA VAL A 298 -12.33 -0.86 28.61
C VAL A 298 -11.58 -0.30 29.80
N THR A 299 -10.83 -1.19 30.47
CA THR A 299 -9.89 -0.79 31.52
C THR A 299 -8.49 -0.69 30.93
N LEU A 300 -7.86 0.46 31.12
CA LEU A 300 -6.47 0.71 30.81
C LEU A 300 -5.72 0.97 32.11
N THR A 301 -4.68 0.18 32.37
CA THR A 301 -3.79 0.40 33.51
C THR A 301 -2.47 0.96 33.02
N GLN A 302 -2.11 2.11 33.56
CA GLN A 302 -0.85 2.80 33.29
C GLN A 302 0.36 2.00 33.82
N PRO A 303 1.59 2.32 33.38
CA PRO A 303 2.81 1.69 33.89
C PRO A 303 3.03 1.83 35.41
N ASP A 304 2.47 2.86 36.04
CA ASP A 304 2.52 3.10 37.49
C ASP A 304 1.44 2.33 38.29
N GLY A 305 0.54 1.61 37.59
CA GLY A 305 -0.56 0.85 38.19
C GLY A 305 -1.89 1.60 38.27
N GLN A 306 -1.97 2.89 37.92
CA GLN A 306 -3.22 3.63 37.91
C GLN A 306 -4.15 3.07 36.84
N SER A 307 -5.35 2.63 37.24
CA SER A 307 -6.36 2.08 36.32
C SER A 307 -7.42 3.12 35.97
N LEU A 308 -7.75 3.19 34.70
CA LEU A 308 -8.67 4.15 34.10
C LEU A 308 -9.73 3.33 33.35
N ALA A 309 -10.99 3.48 33.74
CA ALA A 309 -12.12 2.87 33.05
C ALA A 309 -12.87 3.94 32.26
N VAL A 310 -13.32 3.60 31.06
CA VAL A 310 -14.11 4.51 30.22
C VAL A 310 -15.39 3.82 29.79
N ASP A 311 -16.51 4.45 30.12
CA ASP A 311 -17.80 4.08 29.57
C ASP A 311 -17.93 4.67 28.16
N LEU A 312 -18.19 3.80 27.18
CA LEU A 312 -18.43 4.21 25.80
C LEU A 312 -19.94 4.22 25.54
N PRO A 313 -20.47 5.20 24.78
CA PRO A 313 -21.88 5.18 24.42
C PRO A 313 -22.24 3.91 23.63
N ALA A 314 -23.37 3.29 23.97
CA ALA A 314 -23.84 2.03 23.36
C ALA A 314 -24.10 2.11 21.84
N GLY A 315 -24.17 3.32 21.26
CA GLY A 315 -24.36 3.54 19.82
C GLY A 315 -23.08 3.83 19.02
N GLY A 316 -21.91 3.75 19.66
CA GLY A 316 -20.68 4.33 19.14
C GLY A 316 -20.50 5.78 19.59
N GLY A 317 -19.27 6.28 19.49
CA GLY A 317 -18.94 7.61 19.98
C GLY A 317 -17.48 7.75 20.40
N MET A 318 -17.15 8.91 20.95
CA MET A 318 -15.80 9.22 21.42
C MET A 318 -15.76 9.26 22.95
N GLY A 319 -14.77 8.59 23.53
CA GLY A 319 -14.39 8.69 24.93
C GLY A 319 -13.03 9.37 25.08
N ARG A 320 -12.78 9.94 26.26
CA ARG A 320 -11.48 10.54 26.60
C ARG A 320 -11.10 10.14 28.01
N ILE A 321 -9.84 9.78 28.18
CA ILE A 321 -9.22 9.61 29.49
C ILE A 321 -8.42 10.86 29.77
N LYS A 322 -8.54 11.38 30.98
CA LYS A 322 -7.78 12.52 31.47
C LYS A 322 -6.96 12.13 32.68
N ASP A 323 -5.80 12.76 32.84
CA ASP A 323 -5.05 12.68 34.09
C ASP A 323 -5.68 13.54 35.19
N ASP A 324 -5.10 13.50 36.38
CA ASP A 324 -5.51 14.28 37.55
C ASP A 324 -5.45 15.81 37.33
N GLN A 325 -4.72 16.26 36.30
CA GLN A 325 -4.61 17.66 35.88
C GLN A 325 -5.61 18.03 34.77
N GLY A 326 -6.48 17.09 34.39
CA GLY A 326 -7.50 17.28 33.35
C GLY A 326 -6.96 17.21 31.91
N ARG A 327 -5.69 16.84 31.71
CA ARG A 327 -5.06 16.72 30.39
C ARG A 327 -5.42 15.38 29.76
N GLU A 328 -5.71 15.36 28.47
CA GLU A 328 -6.12 14.15 27.74
C GLU A 328 -4.94 13.17 27.63
N LEU A 329 -5.05 12.02 28.28
CA LEU A 329 -4.08 10.90 28.25
C LEU A 329 -4.42 9.85 27.20
N ALA A 330 -5.69 9.70 26.85
CA ALA A 330 -6.11 8.78 25.82
C ALA A 330 -7.39 9.25 25.13
N ARG A 331 -7.49 8.95 23.84
CA ARG A 331 -8.71 9.11 23.06
C ARG A 331 -9.22 7.76 22.61
N LEU A 332 -10.51 7.54 22.79
CA LEU A 332 -11.20 6.31 22.44
C LEU A 332 -12.27 6.63 21.40
N THR A 333 -12.37 5.82 20.35
CA THR A 333 -13.39 5.99 19.32
C THR A 333 -14.00 4.64 19.00
N LEU A 334 -15.27 4.45 19.38
CA LEU A 334 -16.04 3.25 19.07
C LEU A 334 -16.82 3.47 17.78
N GLN A 335 -16.57 2.63 16.78
CA GLN A 335 -17.23 2.66 15.49
C GLN A 335 -17.80 1.29 15.14
N ASN A 336 -19.02 1.28 14.63
CA ASN A 336 -19.61 0.11 13.99
C ASN A 336 -19.13 0.06 12.54
N ARG A 337 -18.19 -0.83 12.25
CA ARG A 337 -17.62 -0.97 10.90
C ARG A 337 -18.50 -1.91 10.09
N ALA A 338 -19.05 -1.40 8.99
CA ALA A 338 -19.92 -2.15 8.11
C ALA A 338 -19.15 -3.27 7.39
N MET A 339 -19.57 -4.52 7.59
CA MET A 339 -19.00 -5.72 6.98
C MET A 339 -19.75 -6.16 5.73
N GLY A 340 -19.98 -5.23 4.79
CA GLY A 340 -20.74 -5.52 3.58
C GLY A 340 -22.18 -5.96 3.91
N ARG A 341 -22.50 -7.25 3.64
CA ARG A 341 -23.80 -7.85 3.93
C ARG A 341 -23.91 -8.46 5.33
N LEU A 342 -22.81 -8.55 6.08
CA LEU A 342 -22.80 -9.08 7.45
C LEU A 342 -23.16 -7.98 8.45
N ALA A 343 -23.52 -8.41 9.67
CA ALA A 343 -23.75 -7.51 10.78
C ALA A 343 -22.51 -6.64 11.02
N PRO A 344 -22.67 -5.34 11.35
CA PRO A 344 -21.54 -4.47 11.62
C PRO A 344 -20.71 -5.01 12.79
N ARG A 345 -19.39 -5.00 12.64
CA ARG A 345 -18.46 -5.39 13.70
C ARG A 345 -17.96 -4.15 14.41
N PRO A 346 -18.17 -4.04 15.73
CA PRO A 346 -17.66 -2.93 16.52
C PRO A 346 -16.13 -2.97 16.59
N CYS A 347 -15.53 -1.80 16.38
CA CYS A 347 -14.11 -1.55 16.50
C CYS A 347 -13.90 -0.35 17.43
N LEU A 348 -13.15 -0.55 18.51
CA LEU A 348 -12.70 0.49 19.40
C LEU A 348 -11.26 0.86 19.04
N THR A 349 -11.03 2.08 18.58
CA THR A 349 -9.68 2.63 18.41
C THR A 349 -9.28 3.40 19.66
N LEU A 350 -8.18 2.99 20.27
CA LEU A 350 -7.48 3.66 21.36
C LEU A 350 -6.27 4.41 20.80
N ILE A 351 -6.13 5.69 21.14
CA ILE A 351 -5.02 6.55 20.71
C ILE A 351 -4.42 7.20 21.95
N LEU A 352 -3.13 7.00 22.16
CA LEU A 352 -2.33 7.63 23.20
C LEU A 352 -1.44 8.71 22.58
N PRO A 353 -1.19 9.84 23.28
CA PRO A 353 -0.28 10.87 22.81
C PRO A 353 1.17 10.33 22.72
N PRO A 354 2.07 11.06 22.03
CA PRO A 354 3.50 10.73 21.98
C PRO A 354 4.12 10.51 23.37
N THR A 355 5.17 9.69 23.46
CA THR A 355 5.99 9.58 24.69
C THR A 355 7.08 10.65 24.76
N LEU A 356 7.29 11.38 23.66
CA LEU A 356 8.15 12.54 23.54
C LEU A 356 7.44 13.61 22.69
N PRO A 357 6.67 14.53 23.30
CA PRO A 357 5.99 15.59 22.56
C PRO A 357 6.97 16.60 21.95
N ASP A 358 6.60 17.20 20.82
CA ASP A 358 7.43 18.17 20.10
C ASP A 358 7.52 19.55 20.79
N ALA A 359 6.53 19.91 21.62
CA ALA A 359 6.47 21.20 22.29
C ALA A 359 6.29 21.06 23.82
N PRO A 360 6.93 21.94 24.62
CA PRO A 360 6.72 21.99 26.07
C PRO A 360 5.23 22.19 26.41
N GLY A 361 4.74 21.43 27.40
CA GLY A 361 3.38 21.54 27.91
C GLY A 361 2.32 20.71 27.16
N GLN A 362 2.68 20.05 26.05
CA GLN A 362 1.83 19.02 25.44
C GLN A 362 1.77 17.77 26.33
N THR A 363 0.61 17.08 26.33
CA THR A 363 0.48 15.81 27.05
C THR A 363 1.40 14.76 26.46
N SER A 364 2.05 13.99 27.32
CA SER A 364 2.87 12.84 26.96
C SER A 364 2.28 11.58 27.57
N ALA A 365 2.30 10.47 26.85
CA ALA A 365 1.97 9.17 27.42
C ALA A 365 3.17 8.65 28.22
N PRO A 366 2.98 8.13 29.45
CA PRO A 366 4.01 7.36 30.14
C PRO A 366 4.55 6.21 29.27
N PRO A 367 5.88 6.16 28.98
CA PRO A 367 6.45 5.03 28.28
C PRO A 367 6.45 3.77 29.17
N GLY A 368 6.46 2.59 28.56
CA GLY A 368 6.45 1.31 29.25
C GLY A 368 5.18 0.50 29.03
N PRO A 369 4.94 -0.54 29.86
CA PRO A 369 3.86 -1.48 29.68
C PRO A 369 2.53 -0.95 30.23
N TRP A 370 1.56 -0.78 29.36
CA TRP A 370 0.16 -0.52 29.69
C TRP A 370 -0.63 -1.82 29.70
N ARG A 371 -1.46 -2.07 30.69
CA ARG A 371 -2.35 -3.24 30.68
C ARG A 371 -3.67 -2.90 30.01
N ILE A 372 -4.11 -3.78 29.11
CA ILE A 372 -5.41 -3.67 28.43
C ILE A 372 -6.24 -4.89 28.84
N ALA A 373 -7.43 -4.63 29.38
CA ALA A 373 -8.40 -5.67 29.74
C ALA A 373 -9.78 -5.30 29.14
N PRO A 374 -10.12 -5.83 27.95
CA PRO A 374 -11.45 -5.67 27.38
C PRO A 374 -12.49 -6.42 28.24
N THR A 375 -13.69 -5.86 28.38
CA THR A 375 -14.80 -6.52 29.08
C THR A 375 -15.83 -7.05 28.08
N GLY A 376 -16.54 -8.12 28.46
CA GLY A 376 -17.62 -8.73 27.68
C GLY A 376 -17.33 -10.13 27.14
N PRO A 377 -18.25 -10.67 26.32
CA PRO A 377 -18.03 -11.95 25.65
C PRO A 377 -16.96 -11.77 24.57
N GLY A 378 -15.82 -12.46 24.73
CA GLY A 378 -14.79 -12.56 23.70
C GLY A 378 -15.20 -13.51 22.56
N PRO A 379 -14.28 -13.79 21.61
CA PRO A 379 -12.89 -13.33 21.58
C PRO A 379 -12.74 -11.87 21.12
N PHE A 380 -11.72 -11.19 21.64
CA PHE A 380 -11.32 -9.84 21.23
C PHE A 380 -10.05 -9.89 20.40
N GLU A 381 -10.04 -9.19 19.28
CA GLU A 381 -8.84 -9.07 18.45
C GLU A 381 -8.22 -7.69 18.63
N LEU A 382 -6.96 -7.66 19.05
CA LEU A 382 -6.20 -6.45 19.29
C LEU A 382 -5.18 -6.25 18.18
N ILE A 383 -5.12 -5.05 17.64
CA ILE A 383 -4.26 -4.70 16.51
C ILE A 383 -3.55 -3.39 16.79
N VAL A 384 -2.23 -3.40 16.91
CA VAL A 384 -1.40 -2.21 17.01
C VAL A 384 -1.30 -1.56 15.62
N LEU A 385 -1.54 -0.25 15.57
CA LEU A 385 -1.39 0.53 14.35
C LEU A 385 0.09 0.70 13.99
N ARG A 386 0.32 0.83 12.69
CA ARG A 386 1.64 0.99 12.12
C ARG A 386 2.18 2.40 12.40
N ASP A 387 3.39 2.48 12.93
CA ASP A 387 4.03 3.73 13.36
C ASP A 387 5.50 3.88 12.86
N ASP A 388 5.98 2.93 12.07
CA ASP A 388 7.23 3.08 11.32
C ASP A 388 7.04 3.96 10.06
N SER A 389 8.14 4.49 9.54
CA SER A 389 8.13 5.30 8.32
C SER A 389 8.52 4.47 7.10
N LEU A 390 7.92 4.76 5.94
CA LEU A 390 8.32 4.12 4.68
C LEU A 390 9.77 4.47 4.30
N SER A 391 10.40 3.60 3.50
CA SER A 391 11.75 3.85 2.98
C SER A 391 11.78 5.18 2.22
N GLY A 392 12.73 6.06 2.57
CA GLY A 392 12.75 7.42 2.04
C GLY A 392 11.96 8.44 2.86
N PHE A 393 11.45 8.10 4.04
CA PHE A 393 10.96 9.07 5.02
C PHE A 393 11.84 9.03 6.27
N GLY A 394 12.00 10.18 6.94
CA GLY A 394 12.74 10.23 8.20
C GLY A 394 11.98 9.46 9.28
N PRO A 395 12.65 8.66 10.15
CA PRO A 395 11.97 7.95 11.22
C PRO A 395 11.34 8.98 12.17
N ARG A 396 10.01 9.02 12.21
CA ARG A 396 9.27 9.90 13.12
C ARG A 396 8.68 9.15 14.31
N GLY A 397 8.21 7.92 14.07
CA GLY A 397 7.59 7.09 15.09
C GLY A 397 8.42 5.88 15.48
N ARG A 398 8.05 5.27 16.60
CA ARG A 398 8.64 4.03 17.12
C ARG A 398 7.52 3.02 17.33
N GLN A 399 7.54 1.94 16.55
CA GLN A 399 6.52 0.89 16.63
C GLN A 399 6.34 0.36 18.06
N SER A 400 5.16 0.64 18.64
CA SER A 400 4.70 0.00 19.88
C SER A 400 4.33 -1.46 19.64
N ARG A 401 4.30 -2.27 20.69
CA ARG A 401 4.13 -3.73 20.58
C ARG A 401 3.37 -4.33 21.74
N LEU A 402 2.77 -5.49 21.52
CA LEU A 402 2.15 -6.28 22.57
C LEU A 402 3.20 -7.15 23.29
N ILE A 403 2.95 -7.42 24.56
CA ILE A 403 3.76 -8.31 25.41
C ILE A 403 2.83 -9.36 26.03
N ASP A 404 3.19 -10.61 25.78
CA ASP A 404 2.63 -11.80 26.41
C ASP A 404 3.80 -12.64 26.92
N PRO A 405 3.91 -12.92 28.23
CA PRO A 405 4.97 -13.78 28.77
C PRO A 405 5.03 -15.18 28.14
N ALA A 406 3.90 -15.68 27.62
CA ALA A 406 3.85 -16.98 26.93
C ALA A 406 4.36 -16.91 25.48
N TYR A 407 4.56 -15.72 24.91
CA TYR A 407 4.99 -15.57 23.52
C TYR A 407 6.52 -15.68 23.39
N ALA A 408 6.98 -16.75 22.75
CA ALA A 408 8.37 -16.91 22.34
C ALA A 408 8.63 -16.24 20.99
N ALA A 409 9.55 -15.27 20.95
CA ALA A 409 9.91 -14.55 19.71
C ALA A 409 10.87 -15.33 18.80
N ARG A 410 11.52 -16.35 19.38
CA ARG A 410 12.42 -17.29 18.73
C ARG A 410 12.13 -18.68 19.25
N GLN A 411 12.40 -19.67 18.43
CA GLN A 411 12.52 -21.05 18.86
C GLN A 411 13.81 -21.20 19.70
N ASP A 412 13.95 -22.32 20.41
CA ASP A 412 15.09 -22.58 21.29
C ASP A 412 16.42 -22.63 20.54
N ASP A 413 16.37 -22.95 19.25
CA ASP A 413 17.52 -22.98 18.33
C ASP A 413 17.84 -21.60 17.70
N GLY A 414 17.08 -20.56 18.05
CA GLY A 414 17.26 -19.20 17.55
C GLY A 414 16.57 -18.90 16.21
N HIS A 415 15.84 -19.85 15.61
CA HIS A 415 15.08 -19.60 14.39
C HIS A 415 13.80 -18.80 14.65
N TRP A 416 13.32 -18.15 13.60
CA TRP A 416 12.02 -17.48 13.63
C TRP A 416 10.90 -18.52 13.59
N PRO A 417 9.92 -18.47 14.51
CA PRO A 417 8.82 -19.41 14.47
C PRO A 417 7.93 -19.23 13.23
N GLY A 418 7.32 -20.35 12.84
CA GLY A 418 6.34 -20.54 11.78
C GLY A 418 5.03 -19.76 11.97
N ASP A 419 3.98 -20.26 11.38
CA ASP A 419 2.59 -19.94 11.71
C ASP A 419 2.29 -20.28 13.19
N ASP A 420 1.11 -19.89 13.65
CA ASP A 420 0.68 -20.16 15.02
C ASP A 420 0.48 -21.66 15.27
N SER A 421 0.98 -22.16 16.41
CA SER A 421 0.76 -23.55 16.84
C SER A 421 -0.72 -23.82 17.17
N THR A 422 -1.09 -25.09 17.36
CA THR A 422 -2.45 -25.51 17.75
C THR A 422 -2.96 -24.86 19.04
N ASN A 423 -2.09 -24.55 20.00
CA ASN A 423 -2.41 -23.83 21.24
C ASN A 423 -1.59 -22.52 21.32
N PRO A 424 -1.97 -21.48 20.58
CA PRO A 424 -1.13 -20.31 20.45
C PRO A 424 -1.18 -19.40 21.68
N ALA A 425 -0.04 -18.75 21.99
CA ALA A 425 0.04 -17.62 22.92
C ALA A 425 -0.83 -16.46 22.44
N LYS A 426 -1.29 -15.56 23.33
CA LYS A 426 -2.27 -14.50 23.00
C LYS A 426 -1.86 -13.69 21.77
N ILE A 427 -0.57 -13.38 21.66
CA ILE A 427 0.02 -12.74 20.47
C ILE A 427 0.05 -13.74 19.31
N ARG A 428 -0.55 -13.36 18.19
CA ARG A 428 -0.72 -14.20 16.99
C ARG A 428 0.26 -13.82 15.88
N ARG A 429 0.74 -14.82 15.14
CA ARG A 429 1.46 -14.66 13.86
C ARG A 429 0.54 -14.81 12.66
N ASN A 430 -0.51 -15.62 12.80
CA ASN A 430 -1.57 -15.70 11.80
C ASN A 430 -2.41 -14.42 11.86
N GLY A 431 -3.03 -14.06 10.73
CA GLY A 431 -3.84 -12.84 10.63
C GLY A 431 -3.03 -11.54 10.72
N THR A 432 -1.73 -11.57 10.45
CA THR A 432 -0.84 -10.40 10.46
C THR A 432 -0.72 -9.72 9.09
N SER A 433 -1.48 -10.21 8.09
CA SER A 433 -1.53 -9.62 6.77
C SER A 433 -2.08 -8.18 6.77
N SER A 434 -1.69 -7.41 5.76
CA SER A 434 -2.19 -6.06 5.50
C SER A 434 -3.72 -6.04 5.39
N SER A 435 -4.38 -5.08 6.01
CA SER A 435 -5.85 -4.98 5.96
C SER A 435 -6.40 -4.70 4.57
N TYR A 436 -5.57 -4.27 3.62
CA TYR A 436 -5.98 -4.10 2.23
C TYR A 436 -6.15 -5.42 1.48
N VAL A 437 -5.54 -6.51 1.96
CA VAL A 437 -5.55 -7.81 1.25
C VAL A 437 -6.74 -8.71 1.60
N GLY A 438 -7.66 -8.27 2.47
CA GLY A 438 -8.75 -9.10 2.98
C GLY A 438 -9.86 -9.46 1.98
N GLY A 439 -9.84 -8.93 0.74
CA GLY A 439 -10.90 -9.20 -0.22
C GLY A 439 -10.75 -10.55 -0.95
N PRO A 440 -11.83 -11.06 -1.57
CA PRO A 440 -11.85 -12.34 -2.30
C PRO A 440 -11.25 -12.33 -3.71
N HIS A 441 -10.97 -11.18 -4.33
CA HIS A 441 -10.50 -11.13 -5.74
C HIS A 441 -9.05 -10.67 -5.96
N GLN A 442 -8.45 -9.99 -4.98
CA GLN A 442 -7.05 -9.54 -5.06
C GLN A 442 -6.09 -10.72 -5.17
N ILE A 443 -4.92 -10.58 -5.78
CA ILE A 443 -3.84 -11.56 -5.68
C ILE A 443 -2.93 -11.13 -4.53
N ARG A 444 -2.81 -11.99 -3.51
CA ARG A 444 -2.09 -11.70 -2.27
C ARG A 444 -0.73 -12.34 -2.33
N VAL A 445 0.33 -11.56 -2.21
CA VAL A 445 1.69 -12.02 -2.48
C VAL A 445 2.57 -11.95 -1.23
N GLY A 446 3.04 -13.11 -0.80
CA GLY A 446 4.00 -13.26 0.30
C GLY A 446 5.45 -13.14 -0.14
N ALA A 447 6.33 -12.93 0.83
CA ALA A 447 7.77 -12.82 0.61
C ALA A 447 8.49 -14.11 0.97
N THR A 448 9.39 -14.52 0.09
CA THR A 448 10.34 -15.60 0.30
C THR A 448 11.79 -15.11 0.20
N LEU A 449 12.72 -15.97 0.58
CA LEU A 449 14.14 -15.82 0.31
C LEU A 449 14.47 -16.43 -1.07
N ALA A 450 15.74 -16.35 -1.46
CA ALA A 450 16.27 -16.95 -2.68
C ALA A 450 15.95 -18.44 -2.88
N ASP A 451 15.88 -19.18 -1.78
CA ASP A 451 15.69 -20.63 -1.72
C ASP A 451 14.21 -21.02 -1.57
N ALA A 452 13.30 -20.07 -1.80
CA ALA A 452 11.85 -20.20 -1.63
C ALA A 452 11.39 -20.45 -0.17
N SER A 453 12.27 -20.37 0.83
CA SER A 453 11.82 -20.36 2.23
C SER A 453 11.13 -19.04 2.56
N LEU A 454 10.10 -19.07 3.42
CA LEU A 454 9.35 -17.87 3.78
C LEU A 454 10.24 -16.84 4.48
N ALA A 455 10.15 -15.59 4.05
CA ALA A 455 10.79 -14.48 4.75
C ALA A 455 10.13 -14.34 6.13
N PRO A 456 10.89 -14.26 7.25
CA PRO A 456 10.30 -14.29 8.59
C PRO A 456 9.29 -13.19 8.90
N TYR A 457 9.37 -12.07 8.18
CA TYR A 457 8.49 -10.91 8.35
C TYR A 457 7.20 -11.00 7.53
N THR A 458 7.11 -11.90 6.54
CA THR A 458 5.96 -11.97 5.62
C THR A 458 4.67 -12.11 6.40
N GLY A 459 3.72 -11.21 6.19
CA GLY A 459 2.41 -11.25 6.82
C GLY A 459 1.68 -12.54 6.46
N LEU A 460 0.98 -13.11 7.42
CA LEU A 460 0.18 -14.32 7.22
C LEU A 460 -1.31 -14.01 7.21
N LEU A 461 -2.04 -14.76 6.43
CA LEU A 461 -3.49 -14.85 6.47
C LEU A 461 -3.93 -15.57 7.77
N GLU A 462 -5.24 -15.57 8.06
CA GLU A 462 -5.77 -16.22 9.28
C GLU A 462 -5.50 -17.74 9.31
N ASP A 463 -5.44 -18.37 8.14
CA ASP A 463 -5.12 -19.79 7.96
C ASP A 463 -3.61 -20.10 8.03
N GLY A 464 -2.76 -19.09 8.28
CA GLY A 464 -1.30 -19.26 8.36
C GLY A 464 -0.58 -19.16 7.01
N MET A 465 -1.30 -19.00 5.90
CA MET A 465 -0.72 -18.91 4.58
C MET A 465 -0.06 -17.55 4.33
N ALA A 466 1.05 -17.53 3.59
CA ALA A 466 1.80 -16.30 3.29
C ALA A 466 1.15 -15.44 2.18
N GLY A 467 0.07 -15.92 1.57
CA GLY A 467 -0.61 -15.32 0.42
C GLY A 467 -1.24 -16.39 -0.47
N ASP A 468 -1.72 -15.98 -1.63
CA ASP A 468 -2.11 -16.90 -2.71
C ASP A 468 -0.88 -17.41 -3.47
N VAL A 469 0.16 -16.57 -3.52
CA VAL A 469 1.42 -16.82 -4.21
C VAL A 469 2.55 -16.22 -3.37
N THR A 470 3.77 -16.70 -3.55
CA THR A 470 4.98 -16.09 -2.98
C THR A 470 5.99 -15.71 -4.07
N ALA A 471 6.85 -14.74 -3.76
CA ALA A 471 7.99 -14.41 -4.60
C ALA A 471 9.15 -13.86 -3.75
N PRO A 472 10.41 -14.03 -4.20
CA PRO A 472 11.57 -13.70 -3.40
C PRO A 472 11.75 -12.19 -3.22
N ALA A 473 11.92 -11.73 -1.99
CA ALA A 473 12.20 -10.33 -1.65
C ALA A 473 13.54 -10.13 -0.92
N ASP A 474 14.23 -11.23 -0.60
CA ASP A 474 15.52 -11.22 0.09
C ASP A 474 16.45 -12.28 -0.50
N ALA A 475 17.76 -12.05 -0.36
CA ALA A 475 18.76 -13.05 -0.73
C ALA A 475 18.83 -14.21 0.26
N ALA A 476 18.94 -13.89 1.54
CA ALA A 476 19.04 -14.87 2.61
C ALA A 476 18.61 -14.23 3.94
N LEU A 477 18.47 -15.04 4.99
CA LEU A 477 18.15 -14.54 6.33
C LEU A 477 19.18 -13.52 6.84
N SER A 478 20.46 -13.75 6.53
CA SER A 478 21.60 -12.89 6.91
C SER A 478 21.89 -11.79 5.89
N VAL A 479 21.37 -11.91 4.66
CA VAL A 479 21.58 -10.94 3.57
C VAL A 479 20.21 -10.51 3.08
N ARG A 480 19.62 -9.53 3.79
CA ARG A 480 18.29 -9.04 3.44
C ARG A 480 18.33 -8.12 2.21
N GLY A 481 17.22 -8.17 1.50
CA GLY A 481 16.85 -7.30 0.39
C GLY A 481 17.39 -7.71 -0.97
N LEU A 482 16.79 -7.11 -1.99
CA LEU A 482 17.22 -7.15 -3.39
C LEU A 482 17.95 -5.85 -3.76
N ILE A 483 18.97 -5.95 -4.61
CA ILE A 483 19.55 -4.77 -5.26
C ILE A 483 18.69 -4.38 -6.47
N LEU A 484 18.11 -3.19 -6.44
CA LEU A 484 17.15 -2.68 -7.41
C LEU A 484 17.61 -1.34 -8.02
N PRO A 485 17.11 -0.95 -9.21
CA PRO A 485 17.25 0.39 -9.75
C PRO A 485 16.71 1.46 -8.79
N GLY A 486 17.38 2.60 -8.77
CA GLY A 486 16.94 3.78 -8.03
C GLY A 486 16.14 4.76 -8.88
N MET A 487 16.12 6.02 -8.45
CA MET A 487 15.39 7.12 -9.08
C MET A 487 15.98 7.61 -10.40
N ARG A 488 17.23 7.23 -10.70
CA ARG A 488 17.98 7.65 -11.89
C ARG A 488 18.67 6.48 -12.54
N ALA A 489 18.92 6.62 -13.84
CA ALA A 489 19.75 5.67 -14.58
C ALA A 489 21.12 5.51 -13.89
N GLY A 490 21.50 4.27 -13.61
CA GLY A 490 22.77 3.93 -12.95
C GLY A 490 22.72 3.92 -11.43
N VAL A 491 21.71 4.51 -10.79
CA VAL A 491 21.54 4.42 -9.34
C VAL A 491 21.02 3.04 -8.95
N ARG A 492 21.51 2.54 -7.82
CA ARG A 492 21.08 1.28 -7.20
C ARG A 492 20.70 1.51 -5.74
N GLN A 493 19.73 0.75 -5.28
CA GLN A 493 19.26 0.74 -3.89
C GLN A 493 19.06 -0.70 -3.43
N ARG A 494 19.10 -0.94 -2.13
CA ARG A 494 18.76 -2.23 -1.52
C ARG A 494 17.49 -2.06 -0.71
N LEU A 495 16.46 -2.84 -1.05
CA LEU A 495 15.16 -2.82 -0.37
C LEU A 495 14.78 -4.24 0.03
N SER A 496 13.97 -4.40 1.07
CA SER A 496 13.42 -5.67 1.56
C SER A 496 11.95 -5.46 1.91
N GLY A 497 11.13 -6.49 1.77
CA GLY A 497 9.71 -6.45 2.07
C GLY A 497 8.84 -7.14 1.02
N THR A 498 7.65 -7.57 1.42
CA THR A 498 6.61 -8.13 0.54
C THR A 498 6.23 -7.20 -0.61
N SER A 499 6.46 -5.89 -0.45
CA SER A 499 6.30 -4.89 -1.51
C SER A 499 7.21 -5.12 -2.73
N LEU A 500 8.24 -5.97 -2.62
CA LEU A 500 9.06 -6.40 -3.76
C LEU A 500 8.58 -7.71 -4.39
N SER A 501 7.82 -8.53 -3.66
CA SER A 501 7.25 -9.78 -4.16
C SER A 501 6.05 -9.52 -5.08
N ALA A 502 5.13 -8.67 -4.64
CA ALA A 502 3.94 -8.27 -5.41
C ALA A 502 4.25 -7.80 -6.85
N PRO A 503 5.18 -6.87 -7.08
CA PRO A 503 5.47 -6.39 -8.44
C PRO A 503 6.10 -7.47 -9.34
N GLN A 504 6.79 -8.48 -8.79
CA GLN A 504 7.28 -9.61 -9.59
C GLN A 504 6.12 -10.46 -10.13
N VAL A 505 5.10 -10.72 -9.30
CA VAL A 505 3.86 -11.38 -9.74
C VAL A 505 3.09 -10.51 -10.73
N THR A 506 3.06 -9.18 -10.55
CA THR A 506 2.49 -8.25 -11.54
C THR A 506 3.17 -8.38 -12.89
N ARG A 507 4.50 -8.38 -12.93
CA ARG A 507 5.29 -8.54 -14.16
C ARG A 507 4.95 -9.85 -14.87
N TRP A 508 5.00 -10.95 -14.14
CA TRP A 508 4.70 -12.27 -14.69
C TRP A 508 3.27 -12.35 -15.22
N LEU A 509 2.29 -11.92 -14.43
CA LEU A 509 0.87 -11.96 -14.81
C LEU A 509 0.60 -11.12 -16.07
N ALA A 510 1.16 -9.91 -16.15
CA ALA A 510 1.04 -9.08 -17.35
C ALA A 510 1.70 -9.73 -18.57
N GLY A 511 2.84 -10.41 -18.39
CA GLY A 511 3.51 -11.19 -19.43
C GLY A 511 2.65 -12.33 -19.97
N GLU A 512 2.08 -13.15 -19.08
CA GLU A 512 1.19 -14.27 -19.47
C GLU A 512 -0.06 -13.77 -20.20
N LEU A 513 -0.67 -12.69 -19.70
CA LEU A 513 -1.86 -12.09 -20.29
C LEU A 513 -1.57 -11.48 -21.67
N ALA A 514 -0.43 -10.81 -21.85
CA ALA A 514 0.00 -10.29 -23.15
C ALA A 514 0.31 -11.41 -24.16
N GLN A 515 0.64 -12.63 -23.69
CA GLN A 515 0.80 -13.81 -24.55
C GLN A 515 -0.55 -14.52 -24.84
N GLY A 516 -1.67 -13.98 -24.37
CA GLY A 516 -3.01 -14.54 -24.60
C GLY A 516 -3.37 -15.70 -23.68
N ARG A 517 -2.62 -15.95 -22.60
CA ARG A 517 -2.98 -17.01 -21.64
C ARG A 517 -4.23 -16.59 -20.86
N PRO A 518 -5.29 -17.42 -20.84
CA PRO A 518 -6.52 -17.08 -20.13
C PRO A 518 -6.36 -17.26 -18.61
N LEU A 519 -6.26 -16.15 -17.89
CA LEU A 519 -6.13 -16.12 -16.42
C LEU A 519 -7.29 -15.29 -15.82
N PRO A 520 -8.53 -15.80 -15.85
CA PRO A 520 -9.73 -15.00 -15.55
C PRO A 520 -9.86 -14.64 -14.06
N ASP A 521 -9.28 -15.42 -13.16
CA ASP A 521 -9.47 -15.27 -11.72
C ASP A 521 -8.24 -15.71 -10.90
N ARG A 522 -8.34 -15.50 -9.58
CA ARG A 522 -7.30 -15.84 -8.61
C ARG A 522 -6.90 -17.33 -8.67
N ALA A 523 -7.85 -18.25 -8.82
CA ALA A 523 -7.55 -19.67 -8.80
C ALA A 523 -6.77 -20.09 -10.05
N ALA A 524 -7.15 -19.57 -11.22
CA ALA A 524 -6.43 -19.78 -12.47
C ALA A 524 -4.99 -19.22 -12.40
N ILE A 525 -4.82 -18.06 -11.76
CA ILE A 525 -3.51 -17.45 -11.52
C ILE A 525 -2.63 -18.33 -10.63
N VAL A 526 -3.14 -18.77 -9.47
CA VAL A 526 -2.39 -19.64 -8.55
C VAL A 526 -1.98 -20.95 -9.23
N ALA A 527 -2.91 -21.61 -9.91
CA ALA A 527 -2.63 -22.86 -10.64
C ALA A 527 -1.61 -22.66 -11.78
N ALA A 528 -1.58 -21.48 -12.39
CA ALA A 528 -0.64 -21.14 -13.46
C ALA A 528 0.78 -20.89 -12.97
N VAL A 529 0.96 -20.46 -11.71
CA VAL A 529 2.29 -20.27 -11.09
C VAL A 529 2.91 -21.61 -10.73
N GLY A 530 2.15 -22.51 -10.12
CA GLY A 530 2.65 -23.84 -9.78
C GLY A 530 1.74 -24.65 -8.85
N PRO A 531 2.12 -25.90 -8.56
CA PRO A 531 1.39 -26.75 -7.62
C PRO A 531 1.59 -26.32 -6.16
N GLY A 532 0.66 -26.70 -5.29
CA GLY A 532 0.70 -26.43 -3.85
C GLY A 532 -0.24 -25.30 -3.43
N ASP A 533 -0.38 -25.11 -2.11
CA ASP A 533 -1.36 -24.17 -1.56
C ASP A 533 -0.89 -22.71 -1.60
N CYS A 534 0.43 -22.47 -1.66
CA CYS A 534 1.05 -21.15 -1.87
C CYS A 534 2.30 -21.31 -2.75
N PRO A 535 2.16 -21.52 -4.06
CA PRO A 535 3.31 -21.71 -4.94
C PRO A 535 4.22 -20.48 -4.94
N ASP A 536 5.53 -20.70 -5.09
CA ASP A 536 6.53 -19.63 -5.23
C ASP A 536 6.80 -19.39 -6.71
N LEU A 537 6.73 -18.14 -7.15
CA LEU A 537 7.00 -17.73 -8.54
C LEU A 537 8.47 -17.89 -8.91
N GLY A 538 9.37 -17.94 -7.93
CA GLY A 538 10.79 -17.80 -8.12
C GLY A 538 11.16 -16.40 -8.60
N ARG A 539 12.40 -16.27 -9.06
CA ARG A 539 12.90 -14.99 -9.59
C ARG A 539 12.51 -14.80 -11.04
N PRO A 540 12.11 -13.57 -11.44
CA PRO A 540 11.97 -13.25 -12.84
C PRO A 540 13.32 -13.40 -13.54
N ALA A 541 13.37 -14.25 -14.56
CA ALA A 541 14.58 -14.56 -15.32
C ALA A 541 14.99 -13.44 -16.29
N ASP A 542 14.10 -12.47 -16.53
CA ASP A 542 14.18 -11.51 -17.63
C ASP A 542 14.43 -10.05 -17.17
N LEU A 543 14.88 -9.85 -15.92
CA LEU A 543 15.20 -8.52 -15.44
C LEU A 543 16.47 -7.97 -16.13
N PRO A 544 16.45 -6.70 -16.59
CA PRO A 544 17.58 -6.09 -17.29
C PRO A 544 18.70 -5.63 -16.35
N TRP A 545 18.56 -5.89 -15.05
CA TRP A 545 19.62 -5.81 -14.07
C TRP A 545 19.69 -7.14 -13.32
N ARG A 546 20.89 -7.46 -12.82
CA ARG A 546 21.00 -8.52 -11.82
C ARG A 546 20.43 -7.97 -10.52
N CYS A 547 19.38 -8.61 -10.01
CA CYS A 547 19.06 -8.52 -8.59
C CYS A 547 20.25 -9.12 -7.84
N GLY A 548 21.21 -8.29 -7.47
CA GLY A 548 22.34 -8.73 -6.66
C GLY A 548 21.78 -9.24 -5.35
N LEU A 549 22.18 -10.46 -5.00
CA LEU A 549 21.98 -11.04 -3.68
C LEU A 549 23.14 -10.66 -2.79
#